data_AF-A0A8J2KZ25-F1
#
_entry.id   AF-A0A8J2KZ25-F1
#
_cell.length_a   1.000
_cell.length_b   1.000
_cell.length_c   1.000
_cell.angle_alpha   90.00
_cell.angle_beta   90.00
_cell.angle_gamma   90.00
#
_symmetry.space_group_name_H-M   'P 1'
#
loop_
_entity.id
_entity.type
_entity.pdbx_description
1 polymer ?
#
loop_
_entity_poly.entity_id
_entity_poly.type
_entity_poly.pdbx_seq_one_letter_code
_entity_poly.pdbx_strand_id
1 'polypeptide(L)'
;KYYKCKYPKTTRASILGAIRHVREGYSQREAAELYGWTRSVVQKYLKWSEPLIPEYITAGRFKPVFTSAQEDVIVAYAIELSERFYGMTR
;
A
#
# COMPACT_ATOMS: atom_id res chain seq x y z
N LYS A 1 -5.16 2.29 -26.30
CA LYS A 1 -5.21 3.42 -25.33
C LYS A 1 -5.13 2.82 -23.92
N TYR A 2 -3.95 2.79 -23.31
CA TYR A 2 -3.80 2.30 -21.94
C TYR A 2 -4.36 3.35 -20.99
N TYR A 3 -5.28 2.94 -20.11
CA TYR A 3 -5.75 3.80 -19.04
C TYR A 3 -4.55 4.13 -18.15
N LYS A 4 -4.08 5.39 -18.17
CA LYS A 4 -3.17 5.90 -17.15
C LYS A 4 -3.88 5.73 -15.81
N CYS A 5 -3.42 4.83 -14.95
CA CYS A 5 -3.82 4.81 -13.55
C CYS A 5 -3.53 6.21 -12.99
N LYS A 6 -4.59 7.01 -12.82
CA LYS A 6 -4.55 8.40 -12.31
C LYS A 6 -4.33 8.45 -10.79
N TYR A 7 -4.03 7.32 -10.18
CA TYR A 7 -3.76 7.20 -8.76
C TYR A 7 -2.28 6.82 -8.61
N PRO A 8 -1.43 7.72 -8.08
CA PRO A 8 -0.06 7.34 -7.75
C PRO A 8 -0.10 6.15 -6.80
N LYS A 9 0.93 5.29 -6.87
CA LYS A 9 1.09 4.14 -5.98
C LYS A 9 0.72 4.56 -4.56
N THR A 10 -0.37 4.00 -4.04
CA THR A 10 -0.91 4.32 -2.72
C THR A 10 0.00 3.71 -1.65
N THR A 11 1.15 4.34 -1.44
CA THR A 11 2.20 3.86 -0.54
C THR A 11 2.12 4.60 0.79
N ARG A 12 2.42 3.93 1.91
CA ARG A 12 2.49 4.55 3.25
C ARG A 12 3.31 5.84 3.27
N ALA A 13 4.42 5.89 2.52
CA ALA A 13 5.25 7.08 2.39
C ALA A 13 4.48 8.31 1.87
N SER A 14 3.57 8.12 0.91
CA SER A 14 2.80 9.22 0.32
C SER A 14 1.75 9.78 1.29
N ILE A 15 1.08 8.95 2.09
CA ILE A 15 0.13 9.45 3.09
C ILE A 15 0.85 10.12 4.25
N LEU A 16 2.02 9.60 4.65
CA LEU A 16 2.86 10.22 5.68
C LEU A 16 3.35 11.59 5.23
N GLY A 17 3.77 11.72 3.96
CA GLY A 17 4.12 13.01 3.36
C GLY A 17 2.95 14.00 3.41
N ALA A 18 1.74 13.56 3.05
CA ALA A 18 0.54 14.40 3.12
C ALA A 18 0.22 14.85 4.55
N ILE A 19 0.29 13.94 5.54
CA ILE A 19 0.06 14.27 6.94
C ILE A 19 1.09 15.25 7.47
N ARG A 20 2.37 15.05 7.13
CA ARG A 20 3.45 15.94 7.54
C ARG A 20 3.25 17.35 6.99
N HIS A 21 2.91 17.49 5.70
CA HIS A 21 2.57 18.79 5.12
C HIS A 21 1.39 19.45 5.83
N VAL A 22 0.34 18.72 6.17
CA VAL A 22 -0.78 19.32 6.94
C VAL A 22 -0.33 19.78 8.33
N ARG A 23 0.55 19.03 8.99
CA ARG A 23 1.12 19.43 10.30
C ARG A 23 2.07 20.63 10.20
N GLU A 24 2.72 20.81 9.06
CA GLU A 24 3.55 21.99 8.74
C GLU A 24 2.71 23.24 8.41
N GLY A 25 1.37 23.13 8.38
CA GLY A 25 0.46 24.27 8.22
C GLY A 25 -0.20 24.38 6.84
N TYR A 26 0.10 23.47 5.91
CA TYR A 26 -0.55 23.45 4.60
C TYR A 26 -2.01 22.97 4.69
N SER A 27 -2.86 23.38 3.74
CA SER A 27 -4.24 22.93 3.74
C SER A 27 -4.34 21.43 3.43
N GLN A 28 -5.34 20.77 3.99
CA GLN A 28 -5.62 19.35 3.70
C GLN A 28 -5.86 19.09 2.21
N ARG A 29 -6.36 20.11 1.48
CA ARG A 29 -6.63 20.01 0.04
C ARG A 29 -5.33 20.03 -0.76
N GLU A 30 -4.45 20.98 -0.48
CA GLU A 30 -3.14 21.07 -1.14
C GLU A 30 -2.30 19.83 -0.87
N ALA A 31 -2.24 19.36 0.38
CA ALA A 31 -1.54 18.12 0.72
C ALA A 31 -2.15 16.90 0.02
N ALA A 32 -3.48 16.82 -0.09
CA ALA A 32 -4.13 15.73 -0.80
C ALA A 32 -3.80 15.75 -2.30
N GLU A 33 -3.86 16.91 -2.94
CA GLU A 33 -3.54 17.07 -4.37
C GLU A 33 -2.07 16.77 -4.66
N LEU A 34 -1.14 17.24 -3.82
CA LEU A 34 0.30 17.04 -3.98
C LEU A 34 0.71 15.56 -3.89
N TYR A 35 0.10 14.82 -2.96
CA TYR A 35 0.43 13.42 -2.70
C TYR A 35 -0.54 12.43 -3.38
N GLY A 36 -1.48 12.92 -4.19
CA GLY A 36 -2.41 12.11 -4.97
C GLY A 36 -3.45 11.34 -4.15
N TRP A 37 -3.90 11.94 -3.05
CA TRP A 37 -4.95 11.42 -2.19
C TRP A 37 -6.23 12.24 -2.30
N THR A 38 -7.34 11.70 -1.80
CA THR A 38 -8.54 12.52 -1.55
C THR A 38 -8.46 13.17 -0.18
N ARG A 39 -9.07 14.34 -0.03
CA ARG A 39 -9.17 15.04 1.27
C ARG A 39 -9.72 14.14 2.38
N SER A 40 -10.71 13.32 2.07
CA SER A 40 -11.33 12.39 3.03
C SER A 40 -10.34 11.35 3.57
N VAL A 41 -9.43 10.86 2.72
CA VAL A 41 -8.38 9.92 3.12
C VAL A 41 -7.35 10.61 4.02
N VAL A 42 -6.88 11.80 3.63
CA VAL A 42 -5.95 12.59 4.45
C VAL A 42 -6.56 12.91 5.82
N GLN A 43 -7.83 13.33 5.86
CA GLN A 43 -8.57 13.60 7.11
C GLN A 43 -8.71 12.35 7.99
N LYS A 44 -8.93 11.18 7.40
CA LYS A 44 -9.02 9.91 8.13
C LYS A 44 -7.69 9.59 8.82
N TYR A 45 -6.58 9.67 8.10
CA TYR A 45 -5.26 9.32 8.64
C TYR A 45 -4.62 10.41 9.50
N LEU A 46 -5.05 11.66 9.38
CA LEU A 46 -4.68 12.73 10.33
C LEU A 46 -5.07 12.43 11.77
N LYS A 47 -6.14 11.65 11.98
CA LYS A 47 -6.62 11.23 13.31
C LYS A 47 -5.78 10.11 13.92
N TRP A 48 -4.89 9.48 13.14
CA TRP A 48 -4.11 8.32 13.55
C TRP A 48 -2.69 8.76 13.92
N SER A 49 -2.09 8.13 14.91
CA SER A 49 -0.65 8.29 15.16
C SER A 49 0.14 7.57 14.06
N GLU A 50 1.32 8.10 13.69
CA GLU A 50 2.18 7.52 12.64
C GLU A 50 2.46 6.00 12.74
N PRO A 51 2.67 5.42 13.95
CA PRO A 51 2.84 3.97 14.08
C PRO A 51 1.58 3.17 13.74
N LEU A 52 0.39 3.77 13.78
CA LEU A 52 -0.87 3.09 13.43
C LEU A 52 -1.17 3.09 11.93
N ILE A 53 -0.40 3.84 11.13
CA ILE A 53 -0.62 3.91 9.68
C ILE A 53 -0.05 2.64 9.03
N PRO A 54 -0.89 1.81 8.35
CA PRO A 54 -0.48 0.54 7.77
C PRO A 54 0.63 0.71 6.72
N GLU A 55 1.57 -0.24 6.67
CA GLU A 55 2.65 -0.32 5.66
C GLU A 55 2.11 -0.38 4.22
N TYR A 56 0.98 -1.05 4.03
CA TYR A 56 0.32 -1.19 2.75
C TYR A 56 -1.06 -0.53 2.81
N ILE A 57 -1.23 0.54 2.02
CA ILE A 57 -2.53 1.20 1.84
C ILE A 57 -3.07 0.74 0.50
N THR A 58 -3.54 -0.51 0.46
CA THR A 58 -4.18 -1.05 -0.72
C THR A 58 -5.49 -0.28 -0.97
N ALA A 59 -5.63 0.21 -2.20
CA ALA A 59 -6.88 0.72 -2.74
C ALA A 59 -7.86 -0.46 -2.84
N GLY A 60 -8.49 -0.82 -1.72
CA GLY A 60 -9.33 -1.98 -1.59
C GLY A 60 -8.93 -2.80 -0.38
N ARG A 61 -9.86 -2.93 0.58
CA ARG A 61 -9.77 -3.96 1.61
C ARG A 61 -9.98 -5.32 0.92
N PHE A 62 -8.95 -5.85 0.29
CA PHE A 62 -8.93 -7.28 0.05
C PHE A 62 -8.76 -7.93 1.41
N LYS A 63 -9.82 -8.56 1.90
CA LYS A 63 -9.68 -9.48 3.02
C LYS A 63 -8.68 -10.54 2.56
N PRO A 64 -7.56 -10.73 3.28
CA PRO A 64 -6.63 -11.78 2.90
C PRO A 64 -7.40 -13.10 2.89
N VAL A 65 -7.39 -13.77 1.74
CA VAL A 65 -8.07 -15.07 1.55
C VAL A 65 -7.35 -16.14 2.34
N PHE A 66 -6.04 -15.97 2.51
CA PHE A 66 -5.14 -16.87 3.20
C PHE A 66 -4.54 -16.18 4.43
N THR A 67 -4.25 -16.94 5.48
CA THR A 67 -3.40 -16.48 6.58
C THR A 67 -1.94 -16.42 6.12
N SER A 68 -1.09 -15.66 6.81
CA SER A 68 0.35 -15.60 6.49
C SER A 68 0.99 -17.01 6.43
N ALA A 69 0.62 -17.89 7.37
CA ALA A 69 1.10 -19.27 7.35
C ALA A 69 0.64 -20.06 6.12
N GLN A 70 -0.57 -19.80 5.60
CA GLN A 70 -1.05 -20.44 4.37
C GLN A 70 -0.34 -19.88 3.14
N GLU A 71 -0.06 -18.57 3.11
CA GLU A 71 0.72 -17.94 2.04
C GLU A 71 2.14 -18.52 1.99
N ASP A 72 2.80 -18.69 3.14
CA ASP A 72 4.14 -19.29 3.23
C ASP A 72 4.18 -20.70 2.65
N VAL A 73 3.16 -21.52 2.95
CA VAL A 73 3.04 -22.88 2.40
C VAL A 73 2.86 -22.87 0.88
N ILE A 74 2.03 -21.96 0.35
CA ILE A 74 1.81 -21.83 -1.09
C ILE A 74 3.09 -21.38 -1.80
N VAL A 75 3.82 -20.42 -1.22
CA VAL A 75 5.09 -19.93 -1.76
C VAL A 75 6.13 -21.04 -1.77
N ALA A 76 6.29 -21.77 -0.66
CA ALA A 76 7.23 -22.88 -0.57
C ALA A 76 6.92 -23.96 -1.62
N TYR A 77 5.65 -24.32 -1.79
CA TYR A 77 5.23 -25.30 -2.79
C TYR A 77 5.47 -24.81 -4.22
N ALA A 78 5.24 -23.54 -4.52
CA ALA A 78 5.50 -22.97 -5.84
C ALA A 78 7.00 -22.97 -6.17
N ILE A 79 7.85 -22.69 -5.19
CA ILE A 79 9.31 -22.80 -5.34
C ILE A 79 9.70 -24.25 -5.61
N GLU A 80 9.22 -25.20 -4.80
CA GLU A 80 9.51 -26.62 -4.97
C GLU A 80 9.06 -27.14 -6.34
N LEU A 81 7.88 -26.72 -6.81
CA LEU A 81 7.41 -27.03 -8.16
C LEU A 81 8.34 -26.45 -9.23
N SER A 82 8.78 -25.20 -9.07
CA SER A 82 9.69 -24.57 -10.04
C SER A 82 11.03 -25.30 -10.12
N GLU A 83 11.56 -25.77 -8.99
CA GLU A 83 12.81 -26.53 -8.91
C GLU A 83 12.66 -27.91 -9.57
N ARG A 84 11.55 -28.60 -9.31
CA ARG A 84 11.26 -29.93 -9.87
C ARG A 84 11.00 -29.92 -11.37
N PHE A 85 10.24 -28.94 -11.87
CA PHE A 85 9.84 -28.90 -13.27
C PHE A 85 10.88 -28.26 -14.17
N TYR A 86 11.61 -27.25 -13.69
CA TYR A 86 12.53 -26.48 -14.51
C TYR A 86 14.00 -26.72 -14.16
N GLY A 87 14.30 -27.58 -13.19
CA GLY A 87 15.67 -27.86 -12.76
C GLY A 87 16.41 -26.61 -12.27
N MET A 88 15.68 -25.58 -11.84
CA MET A 88 16.24 -24.32 -11.36
C MET A 88 16.83 -24.55 -9.96
N THR A 89 18.00 -25.17 -9.89
CA THR A 89 18.83 -25.16 -8.70
C THR A 89 19.36 -23.74 -8.48
N ARG A 90 19.08 -23.18 -7.28
CA ARG A 90 19.71 -21.95 -6.80
C ARG A 90 21.23 -22.02 -6.84
#